data_AF-A0A4R6WIS2-F1
#
_entry.id   AF-A0A4R6WIS2-F1
#
_cell.length_a   1.000
_cell.length_b   1.000
_cell.length_c   1.000
_cell.angle_alpha   90.00
_cell.angle_beta   90.00
_cell.angle_gamma   90.00
#
_symmetry.space_group_name_H-M   'P 1'
#
loop_
_entity.id
_entity.type
_entity.pdbx_description
1 polymer ?
#
loop_
_entity_poly.entity_id
_entity_poly.type
_entity_poly.pdbx_seq_one_letter_code
_entity_poly.pdbx_strand_id
1 'polypeptide(L)'
;METKIKSTLQQWIPGIQNNEEATSDYELLHQLACSCIRRIHLGTDEDLLWVQDIAKVVNLLYQSGNRYTKNAIENEFLSELVQEECPASLKQHMDLLPKELRKEYLKVILEN
;
A
#
# COMPACT_ATOMS: atom_id res chain seq x y z
N MET A 1 11.65 2.45 18.23
CA MET A 1 11.20 3.84 18.00
C MET A 1 9.93 3.77 17.18
N GLU A 2 8.90 4.48 17.59
CA GLU A 2 7.64 4.55 16.84
C GLU A 2 7.82 5.49 15.64
N THR A 3 7.53 5.01 14.44
CA THR A 3 7.71 5.75 13.19
C THR A 3 6.38 6.39 12.78
N LYS A 4 6.44 7.41 11.91
CA LYS A 4 5.22 8.00 11.33
C LYS A 4 4.39 6.99 10.55
N ILE A 5 5.03 5.99 9.95
CA ILE A 5 4.36 4.93 9.20
C ILE A 5 3.57 4.05 10.17
N LYS A 6 4.24 3.51 11.20
CA LYS A 6 3.61 2.63 12.19
C LYS A 6 2.45 3.31 12.91
N SER A 7 2.66 4.53 13.43
CA SER A 7 1.62 5.28 14.14
C SER A 7 0.41 5.60 13.26
N THR A 8 0.62 6.03 12.02
CA THR A 8 -0.48 6.36 11.10
C THR A 8 -1.24 5.09 10.69
N LEU A 9 -0.56 4.01 10.32
CA LEU A 9 -1.25 2.78 9.92
C LEU A 9 -2.04 2.18 11.09
N GLN A 10 -1.49 2.22 12.31
CA GLN A 10 -2.20 1.74 13.51
C GLN A 10 -3.42 2.58 13.88
N GLN A 11 -3.38 3.90 13.65
CA GLN A 11 -4.50 4.78 13.93
C GLN A 11 -5.64 4.63 12.92
N TRP A 12 -5.31 4.37 11.65
CA TRP A 12 -6.28 4.34 10.56
C TRP A 12 -6.79 2.93 10.22
N ILE A 13 -6.07 1.89 10.65
CA ILE A 13 -6.38 0.49 10.31
C ILE A 13 -6.50 -0.32 11.60
N PRO A 14 -7.69 -0.30 12.25
CA PRO A 14 -7.92 -1.12 13.44
C PRO A 14 -7.78 -2.60 13.06
N GLY A 15 -6.85 -3.30 13.72
CA GLY A 15 -6.53 -4.71 13.46
C GLY A 15 -5.12 -5.00 12.95
N ILE A 16 -4.38 -3.98 12.45
CA ILE A 16 -2.93 -4.13 12.14
C ILE A 16 -2.09 -4.38 13.42
N GLN A 17 -2.65 -4.04 14.58
CA GLN A 17 -1.98 -4.09 15.89
C GLN A 17 -1.69 -5.51 16.40
N ASN A 18 -2.27 -6.57 15.82
CA ASN A 18 -2.09 -7.93 16.34
C ASN A 18 -0.84 -8.67 15.84
N ASN A 19 -0.06 -8.08 14.92
CA ASN A 19 1.25 -8.61 14.59
C ASN A 19 2.30 -7.94 15.49
N GLU A 20 2.43 -8.43 16.72
CA GLU A 20 3.58 -8.14 17.60
C GLU A 20 4.93 -8.48 16.92
N GLU A 21 4.90 -9.24 15.83
CA GLU A 21 6.05 -9.64 15.02
C GLU A 21 6.50 -8.62 13.95
N ALA A 22 5.70 -7.60 13.62
CA ALA A 22 6.12 -6.62 12.62
C ALA A 22 7.12 -5.63 13.25
N THR A 23 8.40 -5.98 13.13
CA THR A 23 9.55 -5.32 13.72
C THR A 23 9.96 -4.04 12.99
N SER A 24 9.54 -3.84 11.73
CA SER A 24 9.95 -2.70 10.90
C SER A 24 8.84 -2.08 10.03
N ASP A 25 9.06 -0.84 9.58
CA ASP A 25 8.17 -0.13 8.64
C ASP A 25 8.01 -0.89 7.31
N TYR A 26 9.07 -1.58 6.88
CA TYR A 26 9.10 -2.35 5.64
C TYR A 26 8.16 -3.56 5.74
N GLU A 27 8.28 -4.35 6.80
CA GLU A 27 7.41 -5.50 7.06
C GLU A 27 5.94 -5.10 7.18
N LEU A 28 5.65 -3.97 7.83
CA LEU A 28 4.29 -3.44 7.94
C LEU A 28 3.69 -3.07 6.58
N LEU A 29 4.48 -2.42 5.71
CA LEU A 29 4.04 -2.03 4.38
C LEU A 29 3.84 -3.24 3.46
N HIS A 30 4.73 -4.23 3.53
CA HIS A 30 4.59 -5.48 2.79
C HIS A 30 3.32 -6.24 3.21
N GLN A 31 3.09 -6.43 4.51
CA GLN A 31 1.86 -7.07 5.02
C GLN A 31 0.59 -6.33 4.61
N LEU A 32 0.65 -4.99 4.58
CA LEU A 32 -0.46 -4.16 4.11
C LEU A 32 -0.73 -4.38 2.62
N ALA A 33 0.30 -4.47 1.79
CA ALA A 33 0.16 -4.78 0.37
C ALA A 33 -0.42 -6.17 0.13
N CYS A 34 0.08 -7.21 0.80
CA CYS A 34 -0.48 -8.56 0.70
C CYS A 34 -1.97 -8.59 1.10
N SER A 35 -2.34 -7.82 2.12
CA SER A 35 -3.74 -7.69 2.55
C SER A 35 -4.61 -7.00 1.49
N CYS A 36 -4.08 -5.96 0.83
CA CYS A 36 -4.75 -5.30 -0.28
C CYS A 36 -4.93 -6.25 -1.47
N ILE A 37 -3.88 -6.94 -1.88
CA ILE A 37 -3.90 -7.92 -2.98
C ILE A 37 -4.96 -8.99 -2.72
N ARG A 38 -4.96 -9.59 -1.53
CA ARG A 38 -5.94 -10.61 -1.17
C ARG A 38 -7.38 -10.10 -1.32
N ARG A 39 -7.64 -8.86 -0.90
CA ARG A 39 -8.97 -8.24 -0.99
C ARG A 39 -9.34 -7.83 -2.41
N ILE A 40 -8.38 -7.37 -3.21
CA ILE A 40 -8.55 -7.15 -4.66
C ILE A 40 -8.98 -8.45 -5.34
N HIS A 41 -8.38 -9.58 -4.98
CA HIS A 41 -8.74 -10.90 -5.52
C HIS A 41 -10.12 -11.39 -5.06
N LEU A 42 -10.55 -11.06 -3.84
CA LEU A 42 -11.93 -11.34 -3.40
C LEU A 42 -12.95 -10.50 -4.19
N GLY A 43 -12.60 -9.25 -4.50
CA GLY A 43 -13.34 -8.41 -5.44
C GLY A 43 -14.72 -7.96 -4.98
N THR A 44 -15.05 -8.06 -3.69
CA THR A 44 -16.32 -7.54 -3.16
C THR A 44 -16.28 -6.01 -3.09
N ASP A 45 -17.43 -5.35 -3.21
CA ASP A 45 -17.50 -3.89 -3.13
C ASP A 45 -16.93 -3.34 -1.81
N GLU A 46 -17.16 -4.05 -0.70
CA GLU A 46 -16.61 -3.70 0.62
C GLU A 46 -15.09 -3.82 0.65
N ASP A 47 -14.55 -4.89 0.08
CA ASP A 47 -13.10 -5.13 0.00
C ASP A 47 -12.41 -4.10 -0.90
N LEU A 48 -13.00 -3.78 -2.05
CA LEU A 48 -12.46 -2.78 -2.96
C LEU A 48 -12.52 -1.37 -2.34
N LEU A 49 -13.61 -1.04 -1.62
CA LEU A 49 -13.72 0.22 -0.89
C LEU A 49 -12.66 0.32 0.21
N TRP A 50 -12.44 -0.77 0.96
CA TRP A 50 -11.39 -0.84 1.96
C TRP A 50 -10.02 -0.58 1.33
N VAL A 51 -9.69 -1.25 0.22
CA VAL A 51 -8.42 -1.04 -0.49
C VAL A 51 -8.25 0.41 -0.95
N GLN A 52 -9.31 1.05 -1.45
CA GLN A 52 -9.28 2.47 -1.81
C GLN A 52 -8.97 3.37 -0.61
N ASP A 53 -9.57 3.10 0.55
CA ASP A 53 -9.31 3.88 1.76
C ASP A 53 -7.89 3.70 2.27
N ILE A 54 -7.36 2.47 2.23
CA ILE A 54 -5.96 2.20 2.54
C ILE A 54 -5.03 2.94 1.57
N ALA A 55 -5.31 2.90 0.27
CA ALA A 55 -4.51 3.58 -0.73
C ALA A 55 -4.49 5.10 -0.50
N LYS A 56 -5.60 5.70 -0.02
CA LYS A 56 -5.63 7.12 0.40
C LYS A 56 -4.70 7.38 1.59
N VAL A 57 -4.70 6.51 2.60
CA VAL A 57 -3.80 6.63 3.77
C VAL A 57 -2.34 6.52 3.34
N VAL A 58 -2.01 5.54 2.50
CA VAL A 58 -0.66 5.39 1.95
C VAL A 58 -0.25 6.62 1.13
N ASN A 59 -1.16 7.19 0.33
CA ASN A 59 -0.88 8.43 -0.40
C ASN A 59 -0.56 9.59 0.54
N LEU A 60 -1.32 9.77 1.63
CA LEU A 60 -1.03 10.80 2.63
C LEU A 60 0.35 10.61 3.27
N LEU A 61 0.71 9.37 3.59
CA LEU A 61 2.06 9.03 4.07
C LEU A 61 3.14 9.32 3.03
N TYR A 62 2.88 9.00 1.76
CA TYR A 62 3.81 9.24 0.68
C TYR A 62 4.04 10.74 0.45
N GLN A 63 2.98 11.54 0.40
CA GLN A 63 3.06 12.99 0.16
C GLN A 63 3.76 13.74 1.31
N SER A 64 3.45 13.36 2.56
CA SER A 64 4.01 13.98 3.77
C SER A 64 5.33 13.36 4.24
N GLY A 65 5.70 12.22 3.65
CA GLY A 65 6.84 11.40 4.03
C GLY A 65 8.18 11.98 3.57
N ASN A 66 9.24 11.66 4.32
CA ASN A 66 10.60 11.96 3.90
C ASN A 66 11.09 10.92 2.87
N ARG A 67 12.33 11.06 2.39
CA ARG A 67 12.91 10.14 1.39
C ARG A 67 12.85 8.68 1.84
N TYR A 68 13.08 8.41 3.13
CA TYR A 68 13.00 7.07 3.68
C TYR A 68 11.58 6.50 3.55
N THR A 69 10.56 7.25 3.97
CA THR A 69 9.15 6.83 3.87
C THR A 69 8.72 6.57 2.43
N LYS A 70 9.10 7.45 1.50
CA LYS A 70 8.78 7.28 0.08
C LYS A 70 9.42 6.02 -0.48
N ASN A 71 10.71 5.82 -0.22
CA ASN A 71 11.42 4.62 -0.66
C ASN A 71 10.83 3.34 -0.06
N ALA A 72 10.45 3.34 1.22
CA ALA A 72 9.83 2.18 1.85
C ALA A 72 8.47 1.83 1.19
N ILE A 73 7.65 2.83 0.90
CA ILE A 73 6.36 2.64 0.21
C ILE A 73 6.57 2.12 -1.22
N GLU A 74 7.51 2.72 -1.97
CA GLU A 74 7.85 2.27 -3.33
C GLU A 74 8.28 0.79 -3.31
N ASN A 75 9.22 0.44 -2.42
CA ASN A 75 9.84 -0.88 -2.42
C ASN A 75 8.96 -2.00 -1.85
N GLU A 76 8.13 -1.73 -0.85
CA GLU A 76 7.43 -2.79 -0.11
C GLU A 76 5.92 -2.80 -0.38
N PHE A 77 5.32 -1.64 -0.67
CA PHE A 77 3.89 -1.56 -0.94
C PHE A 77 3.59 -1.56 -2.44
N LEU A 78 4.21 -0.67 -3.21
CA LEU A 78 3.96 -0.55 -4.63
C LEU A 78 4.57 -1.72 -5.42
N SER A 79 5.81 -2.12 -5.12
CA SER A 79 6.43 -3.27 -5.80
C SER A 79 5.62 -4.56 -5.64
N GLU A 80 5.07 -4.81 -4.46
CA GLU A 80 4.26 -6.02 -4.22
C GLU A 80 2.99 -6.00 -5.07
N LEU A 81 2.31 -4.85 -5.17
CA LEU A 81 1.16 -4.67 -6.07
C LEU A 81 1.53 -4.80 -7.55
N VAL A 82 2.78 -4.51 -7.92
CA VAL A 82 3.29 -4.69 -9.29
C VAL A 82 3.56 -6.17 -9.58
N GLN A 83 4.05 -6.96 -8.62
CA GLN A 83 4.31 -8.39 -8.86
C GLN A 83 3.04 -9.18 -9.21
N GLU A 84 1.89 -8.75 -8.69
CA GLU A 84 0.57 -9.32 -9.03
C GLU A 84 -0.09 -8.66 -10.25
N GLU A 85 0.61 -7.71 -10.90
CA GLU A 85 0.10 -7.05 -12.10
C GLU A 85 0.08 -8.00 -13.30
N CYS A 86 -1.05 -8.01 -13.98
CA CYS A 86 -1.21 -8.51 -15.33
C CYS A 86 -2.04 -7.48 -16.10
N PRO A 87 -2.07 -7.53 -17.44
CA PRO A 87 -2.77 -6.52 -18.24
C PRO A 87 -4.26 -6.33 -17.86
N ALA A 88 -4.89 -7.36 -17.27
CA ALA A 88 -6.25 -7.28 -16.75
C ALA A 88 -6.36 -6.56 -15.39
N SER A 89 -5.36 -6.67 -14.50
CA SER A 89 -5.36 -6.05 -13.18
C SER A 89 -4.82 -4.61 -13.17
N LEU A 90 -4.03 -4.20 -14.17
CA LEU A 90 -3.52 -2.81 -14.25
C LEU A 90 -4.64 -1.77 -14.20
N LYS A 91 -5.70 -1.94 -14.99
CA LYS A 91 -6.84 -1.00 -14.98
C LYS A 91 -7.49 -0.93 -13.59
N GLN A 92 -7.67 -2.07 -12.94
CA GLN A 92 -8.24 -2.16 -11.60
C GLN A 92 -7.35 -1.49 -10.56
N HIS A 93 -6.04 -1.76 -10.57
CA HIS A 93 -5.08 -1.10 -9.67
C HIS A 93 -5.08 0.42 -9.87
N MET A 94 -5.15 0.88 -11.12
CA MET A 94 -5.23 2.30 -11.44
C MET A 94 -6.52 2.94 -10.92
N ASP A 95 -7.66 2.23 -10.94
CA ASP A 95 -8.92 2.75 -10.40
C ASP A 95 -8.91 2.80 -8.85
N LEU A 96 -8.23 1.86 -8.20
CA LEU A 96 -8.11 1.78 -6.74
C LEU A 96 -7.12 2.80 -6.15
N LEU A 97 -6.04 3.12 -6.88
CA LEU A 97 -5.01 4.03 -6.39
C LEU A 97 -5.41 5.52 -6.57
N PRO A 98 -5.06 6.40 -5.61
CA PRO A 98 -5.12 7.84 -5.79
C PRO A 98 -4.26 8.33 -6.94
N LYS A 99 -4.65 9.42 -7.60
CA LYS A 99 -4.00 9.95 -8.81
C LYS A 99 -2.50 10.19 -8.64
N GLU A 100 -2.10 10.65 -7.47
CA GLU A 100 -0.71 10.98 -7.16
C GLU A 100 0.15 9.71 -7.05
N LEU A 101 -0.38 8.64 -6.45
CA LEU A 101 0.31 7.35 -6.36
C LEU A 101 0.35 6.61 -7.68
N ARG A 102 -0.63 6.79 -8.58
CA ARG A 102 -0.64 6.12 -9.90
C ARG A 102 0.63 6.38 -10.69
N LYS A 103 1.16 7.62 -10.65
CA LYS A 103 2.40 7.96 -11.36
C LYS A 103 3.59 7.16 -10.82
N GLU A 104 3.72 7.09 -9.50
CA GLU A 104 4.83 6.37 -8.86
C GLU A 104 4.67 4.86 -9.01
N TYR A 105 3.43 4.35 -9.00
CA TYR A 105 3.14 2.96 -9.32
C TYR A 105 3.59 2.59 -10.74
N LEU A 106 3.26 3.41 -11.75
CA LEU A 106 3.74 3.22 -13.13
C LEU A 106 5.27 3.32 -13.23
N LYS A 107 5.89 4.20 -12.44
CA LYS A 107 7.36 4.30 -12.37
C LYS A 107 7.95 2.99 -11.85
N VAL A 108 7.42 2.43 -10.76
CA VAL A 108 7.87 1.13 -10.21
C VAL A 108 7.70 -0.01 -11.23
N ILE A 109 6.62 0.00 -12.04
CA ILE A 109 6.45 -0.96 -13.15
C ILE A 109 7.58 -0.84 -14.18
N LEU A 110 7.95 0.39 -14.57
CA LEU A 110 8.94 0.63 -15.62
C LEU A 110 10.40 0.45 -15.17
N GLU A 111 10.66 0.56 -13.87
CA GLU A 111 12.00 0.41 -13.28
C GLU A 111 12.34 -1.04 -12.90
N ASN A 112 11.33 -1.93 -12.84
CA ASN A 112 11.49 -3.37 -12.67
C ASN A 112 11.64 -4.08 -14.03
#